data_AF-A0A6M0BLH8-F1
#
_entry.id   AF-A0A6M0BLH8-F1
#
_cell.length_a   1.000
_cell.length_b   1.000
_cell.length_c   1.000
_cell.angle_alpha   90.00
_cell.angle_beta   90.00
_cell.angle_gamma   90.00
#
_symmetry.space_group_name_H-M   'P 1'
#
loop_
_entity.id
_entity.type
_entity.pdbx_description
1 polymer ?
#
loop_
_entity_poly.entity_id
_entity_poly.type
_entity_poly.pdbx_seq_one_letter_code
_entity_poly.pdbx_strand_id
1 'polypeptide(L)' 'MSESPVLPIKIPKEEIEQFCQRHHIRKLSLFGSVLRDDFTPESDVDFLVEFEPGKTPGFFRLASM' A
#
# COMPACT_ATOMS: atom_id res chain seq x y z
N MET A 1 -3.24 -15.02 17.17
CA MET A 1 -4.18 -14.36 16.25
C MET A 1 -3.90 -12.88 16.35
N SER A 2 -3.23 -12.29 15.37
CA SER A 2 -2.93 -10.85 15.43
C SER A 2 -4.21 -10.10 15.07
N GLU A 3 -4.77 -9.34 16.00
CA GLU A 3 -5.81 -8.37 15.67
C GLU A 3 -5.23 -7.34 14.70
N SER A 4 -5.93 -7.09 13.59
CA SER A 4 -5.57 -6.01 12.68
C SER A 4 -5.89 -4.68 13.36
N PRO A 5 -4.95 -3.73 13.45
CA PRO A 5 -5.20 -2.43 14.07
C PRO A 5 -6.28 -1.67 13.31
N VAL A 6 -7.10 -0.91 14.03
CA VAL A 6 -8.03 0.05 13.42
C VAL A 6 -7.19 1.16 12.80
N LEU A 7 -7.32 1.36 11.49
CA LEU A 7 -6.55 2.36 10.77
C LEU A 7 -7.15 3.76 10.98
N PRO A 8 -6.31 4.81 11.12
CA PRO A 8 -6.75 6.20 11.25
C PRO A 8 -7.24 6.80 9.92
N ILE A 9 -7.19 6.03 8.83
CA ILE A 9 -7.55 6.45 7.47
C ILE A 9 -8.58 5.51 6.85
N LYS A 10 -9.40 6.05 5.94
CA LYS A 10 -10.34 5.27 5.15
C LYS A 10 -9.66 4.77 3.88
N ILE A 11 -9.67 3.46 3.67
CA ILE A 11 -9.09 2.82 2.47
C ILE A 11 -10.21 2.52 1.46
N PRO A 12 -10.19 3.10 0.25
CA PRO A 12 -11.14 2.77 -0.82
C PRO A 12 -10.78 1.41 -1.42
N LYS A 13 -11.32 0.33 -0.85
CA LYS A 13 -10.89 -1.04 -1.15
C LYS A 13 -11.01 -1.40 -2.63
N GLU A 14 -12.11 -1.04 -3.27
CA GLU A 14 -12.37 -1.37 -4.67
C GLU A 14 -11.37 -0.68 -5.62
N GLU A 15 -11.05 0.59 -5.37
CA GLU A 15 -10.08 1.35 -6.18
C GLU A 15 -8.67 0.80 -6.00
N ILE A 16 -8.29 0.47 -4.76
CA ILE A 16 -7.00 -0.13 -4.44
C ILE A 16 -6.87 -1.53 -5.04
N GLU A 17 -7.93 -2.33 -5.02
CA GLU A 17 -7.94 -3.65 -5.63
C GLU A 17 -7.74 -3.55 -7.16
N GLN A 18 -8.46 -2.65 -7.83
CA GLN A 18 -8.29 -2.40 -9.27
C GLN A 18 -6.88 -1.90 -9.59
N PHE A 19 -6.32 -1.03 -8.76
CA PHE A 19 -4.93 -0.59 -8.87
C PHE A 19 -3.97 -1.77 -8.76
N CYS A 20 -4.13 -2.62 -7.74
CA CYS A 20 -3.27 -3.78 -7.54
C CYS A 20 -3.32 -4.74 -8.74
N GLN A 21 -4.52 -5.02 -9.25
CA GLN A 21 -4.72 -5.88 -10.42
C GLN A 21 -4.06 -5.30 -11.68
N ARG A 22 -4.22 -4.00 -11.95
CA ARG A 22 -3.64 -3.31 -13.11
C ARG A 22 -2.11 -3.36 -13.10
N HIS A 23 -1.51 -3.28 -11.91
CA HIS A 23 -0.05 -3.18 -11.75
C HIS A 23 0.62 -4.50 -11.33
N HIS A 24 -0.08 -5.62 -11.39
CA HIS A 24 0.43 -6.94 -10.98
C HIS A 24 0.98 -6.95 -9.55
N ILE A 25 0.32 -6.20 -8.65
CA ILE A 25 0.63 -6.18 -7.22
C ILE A 25 -0.12 -7.35 -6.58
N ARG A 26 0.64 -8.32 -6.09
CA ARG A 26 0.10 -9.48 -5.37
C ARG A 26 -0.27 -9.14 -3.94
N LYS A 27 0.45 -8.20 -3.31
CA LYS A 27 0.16 -7.75 -1.94
C LYS A 27 0.58 -6.31 -1.74
N LEU A 28 -0.33 -5.54 -1.16
CA LEU A 28 -0.11 -4.16 -0.75
C LEU A 28 -0.30 -4.10 0.78
N SER A 29 0.72 -3.66 1.51
CA SER A 29 0.70 -3.60 2.98
C SER A 29 1.01 -2.20 3.46
N LEU A 30 0.30 -1.74 4.48
CA LEU A 30 0.64 -0.50 5.18
C LEU A 30 1.77 -0.75 6.18
N PHE A 31 2.67 0.21 6.31
CA PHE A 31 3.69 0.22 7.35
C PHE A 31 3.97 1.67 7.79
N GLY A 32 4.86 1.84 8.76
CA GLY A 32 5.26 3.18 9.20
C GLY A 32 4.26 3.86 10.12
N SER A 33 4.20 5.20 10.01
CA SER A 33 3.47 6.09 10.93
C SER A 33 1.97 5.81 10.99
N VAL A 34 1.35 5.36 9.90
CA VAL A 34 -0.09 5.08 9.80
C VAL A 34 -0.59 3.99 10.76
N LEU A 35 0.31 3.18 11.31
CA LEU A 35 -0.02 2.13 12.29
C LEU A 35 0.20 2.57 13.74
N ARG A 36 0.68 3.80 13.96
CA ARG A 36 1.03 4.35 15.28
C ARG A 36 -0.02 5.36 15.75
N ASP A 37 -0.07 5.56 17.05
CA ASP A 37 -1.04 6.48 17.69
C ASP A 37 -0.74 7.97 17.44
N ASP A 38 0.45 8.30 16.95
CA ASP A 38 0.89 9.67 16.65
C ASP A 38 0.72 10.06 15.16
N PHE A 39 -0.06 9.29 14.39
CA PHE A 39 -0.40 9.63 13.01
C PHE A 39 -1.23 10.92 12.94
N THR A 40 -0.78 11.88 12.11
CA THR A 40 -1.47 13.17 11.91
C THR A 40 -1.92 13.33 10.45
N PRO A 41 -2.83 14.28 10.14
CA PRO A 41 -3.23 14.57 8.76
C PRO A 41 -2.08 14.99 7.83
N GLU A 42 -0.97 15.47 8.38
CA GLU A 42 0.24 15.86 7.65
C GLU A 42 1.23 14.69 7.45
N SER A 43 0.94 13.53 8.05
CA SER A 43 1.79 12.34 7.96
C SER A 43 1.61 11.64 6.60
N ASP A 44 2.72 11.21 6.01
CA ASP A 44 2.70 10.37 4.83
C ASP A 44 2.14 8.97 5.13
N VAL A 45 1.66 8.28 4.08
CA VAL A 45 1.18 6.89 4.17
C VAL A 45 2.14 5.98 3.41
N ASP A 46 2.87 5.16 4.15
CA ASP A 46 3.88 4.26 3.58
C ASP A 46 3.30 2.89 3.20
N PHE A 47 3.64 2.42 2.00
CA PHE A 47 3.21 1.12 1.48
C PHE A 47 4.39 0.21 1.11
N LEU A 48 4.29 -1.05 1.51
CA LEU A 48 5.10 -2.14 0.96
C LEU A 48 4.34 -2.81 -0.18
N VAL A 49 5.00 -2.92 -1.33
CA VAL A 49 4.44 -3.50 -2.55
C VAL A 49 5.17 -4.81 -2.87
N GLU A 50 4.43 -5.90 -2.96
CA GLU A 50 4.91 -7.17 -3.49
C GLU A 50 4.27 -7.42 -4.85
N PHE A 51 5.09 -7.52 -5.89
CA PHE A 51 4.63 -7.83 -7.25
C PHE A 51 4.51 -9.34 -7.48
N GLU A 52 3.69 -9.72 -8.45
CA GLU A 52 3.67 -11.09 -8.98
C GLU A 52 5.07 -11.48 -9.51
N PRO A 53 5.46 -12.76 -9.44
CA PRO A 53 6.72 -13.23 -9.98
C PRO A 53 6.91 -12.83 -11.45
N GLY A 54 8.04 -12.22 -11.78
CA GLY A 54 8.36 -11.77 -13.15
C GLY A 54 7.62 -10.49 -13.60
N LYS A 55 6.87 -9.83 -12.71
CA LYS A 55 6.13 -8.59 -13.00
C LYS A 55 6.68 -7.34 -12.31
N THR A 56 7.81 -7.45 -11.62
CA THR A 56 8.49 -6.32 -11.00
C THR A 56 8.79 -5.25 -12.05
N PRO A 57 8.34 -3.99 -11.86
CA PRO A 57 8.59 -2.93 -12.82
C PRO A 57 10.08 -2.58 -12.85
N GLY A 58 10.58 -2.22 -14.03
CA GLY A 58 11.87 -1.53 -14.14
C GLY A 58 11.80 -0.12 -13.56
N PHE A 59 12.96 0.47 -13.26
CA PHE A 59 13.09 1.76 -12.57
C PHE A 59 12.24 2.88 -13.19
N PHE A 60 12.27 3.06 -14.52
CA PHE A 60 11.51 4.13 -15.18
C PHE A 60 9.99 3.95 -15.06
N ARG A 61 9.51 2.70 -15.10
CA ARG A 61 8.08 2.41 -14.90
C ARG A 61 7.69 2.66 -13.45
N LEU A 62 8.56 2.34 -12.49
CA LEU A 62 8.32 2.60 -11.07
C LEU A 62 8.25 4.11 -10.78
N ALA A 63 9.13 4.91 -11.39
CA ALA A 63 9.15 6.36 -11.22
C ALA A 63 7.96 7.10 -11.88
N SER A 64 7.24 6.44 -12.78
CA SER A 64 6.08 7.01 -13.50
C SER A 64 4.74 6.46 -13.02
N MET A 65 4.72 5.67 -11.95
CA MET A 65 3.50 5.12 -11.35
C MET A 65 2.72 6.18 -10.59
#